data_AF-B4ZFZ6-F1
#
_entry.id   AF-B4ZFZ6-F1
#
_cell.length_a   1.000
_cell.length_b   1.000
_cell.length_c   1.000
_cell.angle_alpha   90.00
_cell.angle_beta   90.00
_cell.angle_gamma   90.00
#
_symmetry.space_group_name_H-M   'P 1'
#
loop_
_entity.id
_entity.type
_entity.pdbx_description
1 polymer ?
#
loop_
_entity_poly.entity_id
_entity_poly.type
_entity_poly.pdbx_seq_one_letter_code
_entity_poly.pdbx_strand_id
1 'polypeptide(L)'
;VGEFEMQQRGRKGFDRKAYLDKLADFMKHAVKIGPLPQLYILSTMVSADFDKGGSAFAAIKVEMWNEAIIKVNKMMPLVVESYAIAKEAGEDFTERGEESEDPASYMRLQQLFVSFVERLDDELYKALQFTVDVYGSEYQEILGNSSRFLVLLKKSMKFFEETKQVQPLASVSLRLMEHLYYKPDLLNAAVFEAMQHNEPECDKEDWEWPKDS
;
A
#
# COMPACT_ATOMS: atom_id res chain seq x y z
N VAL A 1 2.33 -15.22 -20.98
CA VAL A 1 3.14 -13.98 -21.11
C VAL A 1 3.69 -13.52 -19.76
N GLY A 2 2.90 -13.59 -18.67
CA GLY A 2 3.35 -13.20 -17.32
C GLY A 2 4.56 -13.98 -16.76
N GLU A 3 4.64 -15.30 -16.99
CA GLU A 3 5.77 -16.12 -16.50
C GLU A 3 7.12 -15.76 -17.16
N PHE A 4 7.11 -15.39 -18.44
CA PHE A 4 8.33 -15.05 -19.19
C PHE A 4 8.94 -13.72 -18.74
N GLU A 5 8.11 -12.79 -18.25
CA GLU A 5 8.56 -11.49 -17.76
C GLU A 5 9.07 -11.56 -16.31
N MET A 6 8.46 -12.40 -15.46
CA MET A 6 9.03 -12.72 -14.15
C MET A 6 10.42 -13.35 -14.26
N GLN A 7 10.67 -14.18 -15.28
CA GLN A 7 11.98 -14.81 -15.53
C GLN A 7 13.09 -13.87 -16.02
N GLN A 8 12.77 -12.67 -16.52
CA GLN A 8 13.74 -11.65 -16.93
C GLN A 8 14.15 -10.73 -15.75
N ARG A 9 13.35 -10.69 -14.67
CA ARG A 9 13.62 -9.94 -13.45
C ARG A 9 14.87 -10.54 -12.77
N GLY A 10 15.95 -9.76 -12.68
CA GLY A 10 17.23 -10.20 -12.09
C GLY A 10 18.34 -10.60 -13.06
N ARG A 11 18.13 -10.55 -14.39
CA ARG A 11 19.20 -10.79 -15.38
C ARG A 11 20.01 -9.51 -15.66
N LYS A 12 21.33 -9.67 -15.82
CA LYS A 12 22.25 -8.61 -16.24
C LYS A 12 21.81 -8.08 -17.63
N GLY A 13 21.27 -6.86 -17.68
CA GLY A 13 20.77 -6.22 -18.91
C GLY A 13 19.27 -5.88 -18.94
N PHE A 14 18.54 -6.05 -17.84
CA PHE A 14 17.12 -5.69 -17.77
C PHE A 14 16.89 -4.17 -17.83
N ASP A 15 16.28 -3.68 -18.91
CA ASP A 15 15.83 -2.29 -19.03
C ASP A 15 14.50 -2.10 -18.28
N ARG A 16 14.64 -1.66 -17.03
CA ARG A 16 13.52 -1.44 -16.13
C ARG A 16 12.58 -0.33 -16.60
N LYS A 17 13.10 0.70 -17.27
CA LYS A 17 12.26 1.80 -17.75
C LYS A 17 11.35 1.29 -18.86
N ALA A 18 11.93 0.60 -19.84
CA ALA A 18 11.17 -0.07 -20.89
C ALA A 18 10.16 -1.08 -20.31
N TYR A 19 10.51 -1.77 -19.22
CA TYR A 19 9.59 -2.67 -18.53
C TYR A 19 8.40 -1.96 -17.89
N LEU A 20 8.63 -0.87 -17.15
CA LEU A 20 7.56 -0.08 -16.54
C LEU A 20 6.66 0.58 -17.60
N ASP A 21 7.26 1.08 -18.69
CA ASP A 21 6.51 1.66 -19.82
C ASP A 21 5.60 0.60 -20.46
N LYS A 22 6.10 -0.63 -20.63
CA LYS A 22 5.31 -1.75 -21.15
C LYS A 22 4.17 -2.15 -20.19
N LEU A 23 4.43 -2.21 -18.89
CA LEU A 23 3.38 -2.46 -17.90
C LEU A 23 2.32 -1.35 -17.91
N ALA A 24 2.72 -0.09 -18.13
CA ALA A 24 1.79 1.03 -18.26
C ALA A 24 0.93 0.90 -19.53
N ASP A 25 1.47 0.37 -20.62
CA ASP A 25 0.67 0.04 -21.81
C ASP A 25 -0.31 -1.10 -21.54
N PHE A 26 0.09 -2.15 -20.83
CA PHE A 26 -0.82 -3.23 -20.43
C PHE A 26 -1.94 -2.74 -19.51
N MET A 27 -1.68 -1.75 -18.65
CA MET A 27 -2.70 -1.14 -17.81
C MET A 27 -3.89 -0.62 -18.63
N LYS A 28 -3.65 -0.04 -19.81
CA LYS A 28 -4.71 0.47 -20.71
C LYS A 28 -5.66 -0.63 -21.19
N HIS A 29 -5.16 -1.86 -21.31
CA HIS A 29 -5.96 -3.02 -21.67
C HIS A 29 -6.64 -3.64 -20.44
N ALA A 30 -5.94 -3.71 -19.31
CA ALA A 30 -6.46 -4.26 -18.05
C ALA A 30 -7.72 -3.54 -17.56
N VAL A 31 -7.78 -2.20 -17.71
CA VAL A 31 -8.96 -1.39 -17.40
C VAL A 31 -10.23 -1.89 -18.09
N LYS A 32 -10.11 -2.45 -19.31
CA LYS A 32 -11.26 -2.96 -20.08
C LYS A 32 -11.72 -4.35 -19.62
N ILE A 33 -10.87 -5.07 -18.88
CA ILE A 33 -11.11 -6.45 -18.46
C ILE A 33 -11.74 -6.47 -17.07
N GLY A 34 -11.20 -5.70 -16.12
CA GLY A 34 -11.71 -5.63 -14.76
C GLY A 34 -10.64 -5.20 -13.74
N PRO A 35 -10.97 -5.22 -12.44
CA PRO A 35 -10.08 -4.72 -11.39
C PRO A 35 -8.90 -5.65 -11.09
N LEU A 36 -9.10 -6.97 -11.16
CA LEU A 36 -8.08 -7.96 -10.79
C LEU A 36 -6.82 -7.90 -11.68
N PRO A 37 -6.92 -7.81 -13.03
CA PRO A 37 -5.74 -7.62 -13.88
C PRO A 37 -5.01 -6.29 -13.64
N GLN A 38 -5.75 -5.22 -13.30
CA GLN A 38 -5.14 -3.93 -12.96
C GLN A 38 -4.33 -4.05 -11.66
N LEU A 39 -4.90 -4.73 -10.66
CA LEU A 39 -4.25 -5.00 -9.37
C LEU A 39 -2.97 -5.81 -9.57
N TYR A 40 -2.99 -6.85 -10.41
CA TYR A 40 -1.81 -7.64 -10.74
C TYR A 40 -0.68 -6.80 -11.36
N ILE A 41 -1.00 -5.93 -12.33
CA ILE A 41 -0.03 -5.05 -12.96
C ILE A 41 0.56 -4.06 -11.95
N LEU A 42 -0.27 -3.42 -11.13
CA LEU A 42 0.20 -2.51 -10.08
C LEU A 42 1.11 -3.22 -9.08
N SER A 43 0.73 -4.42 -8.62
CA SER A 43 1.56 -5.23 -7.73
C SER A 43 2.94 -5.52 -8.32
N THR A 44 2.99 -5.77 -9.62
CA THR A 44 4.23 -6.02 -10.34
C THR A 44 5.09 -4.76 -10.44
N MET A 45 4.49 -3.59 -10.71
CA MET A 45 5.18 -2.31 -10.73
C MET A 45 5.76 -1.95 -9.34
N VAL A 46 4.97 -2.10 -8.28
CA VAL A 46 5.37 -1.81 -6.90
C VAL A 46 6.51 -2.73 -6.45
N SER A 47 6.42 -4.04 -6.77
CA SER A 47 7.53 -4.98 -6.53
C SER A 47 8.82 -4.51 -7.18
N ALA A 48 8.73 -4.06 -8.45
CA ALA A 48 9.90 -3.57 -9.17
C ALA A 48 10.47 -2.27 -8.57
N ASP A 49 9.62 -1.38 -8.03
CA ASP A 49 10.05 -0.15 -7.33
C ASP A 49 10.86 -0.48 -6.10
N PHE A 50 10.37 -1.45 -5.33
CA PHE A 50 10.99 -1.92 -4.13
C PHE A 50 12.27 -2.74 -4.37
N ASP A 51 12.40 -3.46 -5.48
CA ASP A 51 13.64 -4.15 -5.87
C ASP A 51 14.82 -3.17 -6.11
N LYS A 52 14.53 -1.89 -6.42
CA LYS A 52 15.55 -0.82 -6.56
C LYS A 52 15.97 -0.22 -5.21
N GLY A 53 15.14 -0.39 -4.18
CA GLY A 53 15.22 0.36 -2.95
C GLY A 53 15.89 -0.40 -1.81
N GLY A 54 17.09 0.08 -1.42
CA GLY A 54 17.69 -0.16 -0.11
C GLY A 54 18.24 -1.57 0.13
N SER A 55 19.55 -1.67 0.39
CA SER A 55 20.07 -2.80 1.19
C SER A 55 19.50 -2.70 2.61
N ALA A 56 19.65 -3.73 3.44
CA ALA A 56 19.27 -3.68 4.87
C ALA A 56 19.82 -2.46 5.63
N PHE A 57 20.86 -1.79 5.08
CA PHE A 57 21.57 -0.65 5.67
C PHE A 57 21.26 0.72 5.02
N ALA A 58 20.27 0.81 4.12
CA ALA A 58 19.90 2.09 3.50
C ALA A 58 18.39 2.17 3.25
N ALA A 59 17.76 3.26 3.67
CA ALA A 59 16.38 3.56 3.27
C ALA A 59 16.28 3.79 1.77
N ILE A 60 15.11 3.50 1.20
CA ILE A 60 14.81 3.97 -0.15
C ILE A 60 14.81 5.51 -0.18
N LYS A 61 15.17 6.08 -1.34
CA LYS A 61 15.07 7.53 -1.53
C LYS A 61 13.62 7.98 -1.39
N VAL A 62 13.39 9.15 -0.79
CA VAL A 62 12.05 9.68 -0.51
C VAL A 62 11.18 9.79 -1.78
N GLU A 63 11.78 10.10 -2.93
CA GLU A 63 11.05 10.18 -4.20
C GLU A 63 10.52 8.82 -4.65
N MET A 64 11.29 7.74 -4.41
CA MET A 64 10.85 6.38 -4.71
C MET A 64 9.74 5.94 -3.76
N TRP A 65 9.83 6.32 -2.48
CA TRP A 65 8.75 6.08 -1.53
C TRP A 65 7.47 6.79 -1.97
N ASN A 66 7.58 8.07 -2.36
CA ASN A 66 6.48 8.87 -2.90
C ASN A 66 5.81 8.23 -4.12
N GLU A 67 6.60 7.71 -5.05
CA GLU A 67 6.09 6.99 -6.21
C GLU A 67 5.42 5.65 -5.86
N ALA A 68 5.94 4.94 -4.85
CA ALA A 68 5.39 3.66 -4.40
C ALA A 68 4.05 3.85 -3.70
N ILE A 69 3.95 4.79 -2.75
CA ILE A 69 2.69 5.05 -2.03
C ILE A 69 1.56 5.51 -2.98
N ILE A 70 1.87 6.23 -4.07
CA ILE A 70 0.87 6.59 -5.09
C ILE A 70 0.30 5.34 -5.76
N LYS A 71 1.15 4.37 -6.11
CA LYS A 71 0.71 3.12 -6.74
C LYS A 71 -0.08 2.24 -5.77
N VAL A 72 0.37 2.12 -4.52
CA VAL A 72 -0.33 1.34 -3.49
C VAL A 72 -1.69 1.96 -3.16
N ASN A 73 -1.80 3.28 -3.09
CA ASN A 73 -3.11 3.94 -2.95
C ASN A 73 -4.06 3.65 -4.13
N LYS A 74 -3.55 3.56 -5.37
CA LYS A 74 -4.36 3.14 -6.53
C LYS A 74 -4.79 1.68 -6.45
N MET A 75 -4.07 0.83 -5.72
CA MET A 75 -4.45 -0.57 -5.51
C MET A 75 -5.64 -0.69 -4.57
N MET A 76 -5.77 0.19 -3.57
CA MET A 76 -6.83 0.12 -2.55
C MET A 76 -8.25 -0.06 -3.14
N PRO A 77 -8.76 0.82 -4.03
CA PRO A 77 -10.09 0.63 -4.60
C PRO A 77 -10.22 -0.65 -5.44
N LEU A 78 -9.13 -1.08 -6.11
CA LEU A 78 -9.11 -2.31 -6.91
C LEU A 78 -9.16 -3.56 -6.04
N VAL A 79 -8.56 -3.53 -4.85
CA VAL A 79 -8.68 -4.60 -3.85
C VAL A 79 -10.13 -4.72 -3.39
N VAL A 80 -10.77 -3.59 -3.05
CA VAL A 80 -12.19 -3.57 -2.64
C VAL A 80 -13.11 -4.11 -3.73
N GLU A 81 -12.94 -3.65 -4.97
CA GLU A 81 -13.78 -4.09 -6.10
C GLU A 81 -13.54 -5.57 -6.44
N SER A 82 -12.29 -6.02 -6.42
CA SER A 82 -11.96 -7.43 -6.69
C SER A 82 -12.50 -8.36 -5.59
N TYR A 83 -12.49 -7.92 -4.34
CA TYR A 83 -13.13 -8.66 -3.23
C TYR A 83 -14.62 -8.84 -3.46
N ALA A 84 -15.32 -7.76 -3.85
CA ALA A 84 -16.75 -7.81 -4.07
C ALA A 84 -17.11 -8.83 -5.17
N ILE A 85 -16.38 -8.79 -6.30
CA ILE A 85 -16.56 -9.74 -7.41
C ILE A 85 -16.28 -11.18 -6.96
N ALA A 86 -15.16 -11.40 -6.27
CA ALA A 86 -14.77 -12.74 -5.81
C ALA A 86 -15.77 -13.30 -4.78
N LYS A 87 -16.30 -12.45 -3.90
CA LYS A 87 -17.38 -12.81 -2.96
C LYS A 87 -18.68 -13.17 -3.69
N GLU A 88 -19.07 -12.43 -4.72
CA GLU A 88 -20.23 -12.75 -5.56
C GLU A 88 -20.05 -14.07 -6.32
N ALA A 89 -18.82 -14.39 -6.72
CA ALA A 89 -18.46 -15.66 -7.34
C ALA A 89 -18.44 -16.85 -6.34
N GLY A 90 -18.61 -16.59 -5.05
CA GLY A 90 -18.67 -17.61 -4.00
C GLY A 90 -17.29 -18.08 -3.51
N GLU A 91 -16.23 -17.30 -3.71
CA GLU A 91 -14.92 -17.59 -3.12
C GLU A 91 -14.99 -17.50 -1.59
N ASP A 92 -14.41 -18.49 -0.92
CA ASP A 92 -14.29 -18.51 0.54
C ASP A 92 -12.94 -17.91 0.96
N PHE A 93 -13.00 -16.80 1.69
CA PHE A 93 -11.82 -16.08 2.19
C PHE A 93 -11.43 -16.47 3.62
N THR A 94 -12.07 -17.49 4.21
CA THR A 94 -11.71 -17.94 5.55
C THR A 94 -10.28 -18.49 5.57
N GLU A 95 -9.57 -18.25 6.69
CA GLU A 95 -8.10 -18.28 6.89
C GLU A 95 -7.37 -19.63 6.67
N ARG A 96 -7.89 -20.50 5.81
CA ARG A 96 -7.34 -21.83 5.49
C ARG A 96 -7.50 -22.23 4.02
N GLY A 97 -7.86 -21.30 3.14
CA GLY A 97 -7.80 -21.55 1.70
C GLY A 97 -6.37 -21.96 1.32
N GLU A 98 -6.24 -23.08 0.59
CA GLU A 98 -4.97 -23.46 -0.04
C GLU A 98 -4.42 -22.24 -0.79
N GLU A 99 -3.15 -21.90 -0.59
CA GLU A 99 -2.50 -20.84 -1.36
C GLU A 99 -2.76 -21.13 -2.84
N SER A 100 -3.56 -20.26 -3.47
CA SER A 100 -3.85 -20.42 -4.89
C SER A 100 -2.52 -20.41 -5.64
N GLU A 101 -2.30 -21.46 -6.43
CA GLU A 101 -1.10 -21.55 -7.27
C GLU A 101 -1.05 -20.40 -8.30
N ASP A 102 -2.21 -19.80 -8.65
CA ASP A 102 -2.29 -18.69 -9.58
C ASP A 102 -1.71 -17.39 -8.97
N PRO A 103 -0.60 -16.87 -9.53
CA PRO A 103 -0.02 -15.59 -9.14
C PRO A 103 -0.99 -14.40 -9.26
N ALA A 104 -2.03 -14.52 -10.08
CA ALA A 104 -3.03 -13.49 -10.34
C ALA A 104 -4.32 -13.65 -9.52
N SER A 105 -4.40 -14.64 -8.64
CA SER A 105 -5.55 -14.81 -7.75
C SER A 105 -5.73 -13.62 -6.81
N TYR A 106 -6.99 -13.33 -6.48
CA TYR A 106 -7.34 -12.21 -5.59
C TYR A 106 -6.67 -12.36 -4.22
N MET A 107 -6.76 -13.55 -3.60
CA MET A 107 -6.20 -13.80 -2.27
C MET A 107 -4.70 -13.48 -2.21
N ARG A 108 -3.93 -13.93 -3.21
CA ARG A 108 -2.49 -13.66 -3.28
C ARG A 108 -2.19 -12.19 -3.51
N LEU A 109 -2.96 -11.52 -4.36
CA LEU A 109 -2.79 -10.09 -4.62
C LEU A 109 -3.15 -9.23 -3.40
N GLN A 110 -4.16 -9.63 -2.62
CA GLN A 110 -4.51 -8.99 -1.35
C GLN A 110 -3.39 -9.17 -0.32
N GLN A 111 -2.85 -10.38 -0.16
CA GLN A 111 -1.71 -10.64 0.73
C GLN A 111 -0.50 -9.78 0.33
N LEU A 112 -0.21 -9.71 -0.97
CA LEU A 112 0.88 -8.91 -1.49
C LEU A 112 0.65 -7.40 -1.27
N PHE A 113 -0.59 -6.92 -1.39
CA PHE A 113 -0.97 -5.56 -1.03
C PHE A 113 -0.66 -5.26 0.45
N VAL A 114 -1.05 -6.14 1.37
CA VAL A 114 -0.73 -5.99 2.80
C VAL A 114 0.78 -5.91 3.01
N SER A 115 1.55 -6.81 2.39
CA SER A 115 3.02 -6.76 2.47
C SER A 115 3.63 -5.47 1.91
N PHE A 116 3.02 -4.84 0.90
CA PHE A 116 3.46 -3.53 0.44
C PHE A 116 3.14 -2.40 1.41
N VAL A 117 1.98 -2.44 2.08
CA VAL A 117 1.64 -1.50 3.15
C VAL A 117 2.66 -1.62 4.28
N GLU A 118 2.96 -2.83 4.71
CA GLU A 118 3.98 -3.11 5.73
C GLU A 118 5.36 -2.59 5.32
N ARG A 119 5.77 -2.87 4.08
CA ARG A 119 7.07 -2.42 3.58
C ARG A 119 7.18 -0.90 3.41
N LEU A 120 6.09 -0.22 3.02
CA LEU A 120 6.06 1.24 2.97
C LEU A 120 6.37 1.86 4.33
N ASP A 121 5.80 1.30 5.38
CA ASP A 121 6.01 1.76 6.75
C ASP A 121 7.46 1.52 7.22
N ASP A 122 7.99 0.31 7.00
CA ASP A 122 9.37 -0.03 7.37
C ASP A 122 10.38 0.90 6.67
N GLU A 123 10.16 1.20 5.39
CA GLU A 123 11.03 2.12 4.64
C GLU A 123 10.85 3.59 5.07
N LEU A 124 9.64 4.01 5.44
CA LEU A 124 9.39 5.34 6.00
C LEU A 124 10.12 5.51 7.33
N TYR A 125 10.02 4.50 8.21
CA TYR A 125 10.68 4.49 9.50
C TYR A 125 12.20 4.52 9.35
N LYS A 126 12.77 3.69 8.46
CA LYS A 126 14.21 3.74 8.12
C LYS A 126 14.62 5.12 7.58
N ALA A 127 13.81 5.74 6.73
CA ALA A 127 14.13 7.05 6.17
C ALA A 127 14.21 8.13 7.25
N LEU A 128 13.27 8.12 8.21
CA LEU A 128 13.31 9.01 9.38
C LEU A 128 14.54 8.74 10.26
N GLN A 129 14.93 7.48 10.46
CA GLN A 129 16.09 7.12 11.28
C GLN A 129 17.44 7.49 10.65
N PHE A 130 17.60 7.30 9.34
CA PHE A 130 18.87 7.55 8.66
C PHE A 130 19.09 9.03 8.30
N THR A 131 18.03 9.85 8.34
CA THR A 131 18.16 11.30 8.13
C THR A 131 18.81 11.94 9.35
N VAL A 132 20.05 12.40 9.21
CA VAL A 132 20.86 12.92 10.33
C VAL A 132 20.34 14.26 10.84
N ASP A 133 19.90 15.14 9.94
CA ASP A 133 19.41 16.47 10.31
C ASP A 133 17.89 16.48 10.51
N VAL A 134 17.48 16.38 11.78
CA VAL A 134 16.07 16.39 12.19
C VAL A 134 15.38 17.75 12.03
N TYR A 135 16.15 18.83 11.83
CA TYR A 135 15.60 20.17 11.58
C TYR A 135 15.61 20.53 10.09
N GLY A 136 16.20 19.68 9.25
CA GLY A 136 16.30 19.86 7.81
C GLY A 136 14.96 19.70 7.09
N SER A 137 14.87 20.30 5.90
CA SER A 137 13.67 20.20 5.06
C SER A 137 13.38 18.76 4.62
N GLU A 138 14.42 17.95 4.42
CA GLU A 138 14.31 16.52 4.08
C GLU A 138 13.58 15.74 5.18
N TYR A 139 13.97 15.92 6.45
CA TYR A 139 13.29 15.26 7.57
C TYR A 139 11.81 15.68 7.67
N GLN A 140 11.53 16.98 7.48
CA GLN A 140 10.16 17.50 7.48
C GLN A 140 9.32 16.92 6.33
N GLU A 141 9.89 16.75 5.14
CA GLU A 141 9.22 16.13 4.01
C GLU A 141 8.86 14.66 4.30
N ILE A 142 9.82 13.90 4.82
CA ILE A 142 9.61 12.49 5.21
C ILE A 142 8.58 12.39 6.34
N LEU A 143 8.61 13.29 7.32
CA LEU A 143 7.61 13.34 8.39
C LEU A 143 6.22 13.66 7.84
N GLY A 144 6.12 14.57 6.87
CA GLY A 144 4.88 14.86 6.15
C GLY A 144 4.30 13.63 5.46
N ASN A 145 5.15 12.72 4.98
CA ASN A 145 4.73 11.46 4.38
C ASN A 145 4.05 10.49 5.36
N SER A 146 4.33 10.57 6.67
CA SER A 146 3.59 9.80 7.68
C SER A 146 2.09 10.09 7.65
N SER A 147 1.71 11.34 7.37
CA SER A 147 0.28 11.69 7.24
C SER A 147 -0.37 11.01 6.02
N ARG A 148 0.32 10.97 4.89
CA ARG A 148 -0.14 10.30 3.68
C ARG A 148 -0.26 8.79 3.86
N PHE A 149 0.63 8.21 4.68
CA PHE A 149 0.60 6.79 4.99
C PHE A 149 -0.56 6.42 5.93
N LEU A 150 -0.85 7.26 6.93
CA LEU A 150 -2.00 7.07 7.82
C LEU A 150 -3.33 6.99 7.06
N VAL A 151 -3.48 7.78 5.99
CA VAL A 151 -4.63 7.68 5.06
C VAL A 151 -4.80 6.28 4.48
N LEU A 152 -3.71 5.69 3.97
CA LEU A 152 -3.71 4.35 3.40
C LEU A 152 -4.02 3.29 4.47
N LEU A 153 -3.42 3.40 5.66
CA LEU A 153 -3.66 2.47 6.77
C LEU A 153 -5.14 2.48 7.17
N LYS A 154 -5.74 3.65 7.35
CA LYS A 154 -7.14 3.76 7.77
C LYS A 154 -8.12 3.20 6.75
N LYS A 155 -7.92 3.51 5.46
CA LYS A 155 -8.73 2.94 4.37
C LYS A 155 -8.61 1.42 4.31
N SER A 156 -7.39 0.89 4.48
CA SER A 156 -7.15 -0.55 4.53
C SER A 156 -7.80 -1.20 5.76
N MET A 157 -7.69 -0.58 6.93
CA MET A 157 -8.27 -1.06 8.18
C MET A 157 -9.80 -1.17 8.08
N LYS A 158 -10.46 -0.09 7.63
CA LYS A 158 -11.91 -0.06 7.42
C LYS A 158 -12.37 -1.20 6.50
N PHE A 159 -11.69 -1.38 5.37
CA PHE A 159 -12.00 -2.46 4.45
C PHE A 159 -11.88 -3.85 5.11
N PHE A 160 -10.78 -4.12 5.82
CA PHE A 160 -10.59 -5.42 6.46
C PHE A 160 -11.54 -5.66 7.65
N GLU A 161 -11.96 -4.60 8.33
CA GLU A 161 -12.98 -4.66 9.38
C GLU A 161 -14.37 -4.99 8.80
N GLU A 162 -14.81 -4.27 7.77
CA GLU A 162 -16.11 -4.50 7.10
C GLU A 162 -16.19 -5.91 6.47
N THR A 163 -15.07 -6.39 5.94
CA THR A 163 -14.97 -7.72 5.33
C THR A 163 -14.66 -8.83 6.34
N LYS A 164 -14.47 -8.49 7.62
CA LYS A 164 -14.18 -9.40 8.75
C LYS A 164 -12.94 -10.27 8.54
N GLN A 165 -11.90 -9.71 7.93
CA GLN A 165 -10.64 -10.42 7.65
C GLN A 165 -9.65 -10.19 8.79
N VAL A 166 -9.53 -11.15 9.71
CA VAL A 166 -8.84 -10.95 10.98
C VAL A 166 -7.32 -10.81 10.82
N GLN A 167 -6.64 -11.68 10.05
CA GLN A 167 -5.18 -11.54 9.88
C GLN A 167 -4.77 -10.19 9.25
N PRO A 168 -5.31 -9.78 8.07
CA PRO A 168 -4.93 -8.50 7.47
C PRO A 168 -5.29 -7.30 8.34
N LEU A 169 -6.44 -7.36 9.02
CA LEU A 169 -6.87 -6.33 9.95
C LEU A 169 -5.87 -6.18 11.10
N ALA A 170 -5.43 -7.29 11.71
CA ALA A 170 -4.46 -7.26 12.80
C ALA A 170 -3.13 -6.61 12.38
N SER A 171 -2.59 -6.96 11.21
CA SER A 171 -1.36 -6.35 10.68
C SER A 171 -1.50 -4.84 10.48
N VAL A 172 -2.57 -4.39 9.84
CA VAL A 172 -2.78 -2.97 9.55
C VAL A 172 -3.07 -2.18 10.83
N SER A 173 -3.89 -2.72 11.73
CA SER A 173 -4.24 -2.07 13.00
C SER A 173 -3.05 -1.91 13.93
N LEU A 174 -2.14 -2.91 13.98
CA LEU A 174 -0.92 -2.80 14.78
C LEU A 174 -0.05 -1.63 14.31
N ARG A 175 0.17 -1.49 13.00
CA ARG A 175 0.94 -0.36 12.46
C ARG A 175 0.24 0.97 12.69
N LEU A 176 -1.08 1.03 12.52
CA LEU A 176 -1.85 2.23 12.87
C LEU A 176 -1.63 2.63 14.33
N MET A 177 -1.70 1.66 15.26
CA MET A 177 -1.43 1.90 16.68
C MET A 177 -0.01 2.45 16.91
N GLU A 178 1.00 1.89 16.23
CA GLU A 178 2.40 2.35 16.30
C GLU A 178 2.55 3.81 15.86
N HIS A 179 1.73 4.31 14.93
CA HIS A 179 1.74 5.71 14.52
C HIS A 179 1.04 6.67 15.49
N LEU A 180 0.17 6.17 16.37
CA LEU A 180 -0.66 6.99 17.25
C LEU A 180 -0.17 7.03 18.71
N TYR A 181 0.34 5.90 19.23
CA TYR A 181 0.53 5.70 20.67
C TYR A 181 1.51 6.67 21.35
N TYR A 182 2.48 7.21 20.61
CA TYR A 182 3.53 8.07 21.18
C TYR A 182 3.21 9.57 21.10
N LYS A 183 2.10 9.95 20.43
CA LYS A 183 1.70 11.34 20.23
C LYS A 183 0.59 11.73 21.21
N PRO A 184 0.58 12.97 21.73
CA PRO A 184 -0.54 13.46 22.52
C PRO A 184 -1.84 13.48 21.69
N ASP A 185 -2.99 13.24 22.32
CA ASP A 185 -4.28 13.18 21.63
C ASP A 185 -4.62 14.47 20.89
N LEU A 186 -4.26 15.63 21.45
CA LEU A 186 -4.41 16.93 20.77
C LEU A 186 -3.67 16.99 19.42
N LEU A 187 -2.49 16.38 19.34
CA LEU A 187 -1.73 16.32 18.10
C LEU A 187 -2.35 15.32 17.13
N ASN A 188 -2.74 14.14 17.60
CA ASN A 188 -3.41 13.16 16.77
C ASN A 188 -4.73 13.69 16.20
N ALA A 189 -5.54 14.37 17.01
CA ALA A 189 -6.76 15.04 16.57
C ALA A 189 -6.49 16.07 15.47
N ALA A 190 -5.51 16.96 15.66
CA ALA A 190 -5.14 17.96 14.66
C ALA A 190 -4.65 17.32 13.34
N VAL A 191 -3.89 16.22 13.43
CA VAL A 191 -3.43 15.47 12.26
C VAL A 191 -4.60 14.81 11.52
N PHE A 192 -5.57 14.24 12.23
CA PHE A 192 -6.77 13.63 11.64
C PHE A 192 -7.67 14.67 10.98
N GLU A 193 -7.88 15.82 11.62
CA GLU A 193 -8.61 16.95 11.04
C GLU A 193 -7.94 17.47 9.76
N ALA A 194 -6.60 17.57 9.75
CA ALA A 194 -5.85 17.98 8.57
C ALA A 194 -5.97 16.97 7.41
N MET A 195 -6.02 15.67 7.71
CA MET A 195 -6.24 14.62 6.71
C MET A 195 -7.65 14.69 6.10
N GLN A 196 -8.67 14.94 6.93
CA GLN A 196 -10.07 15.08 6.50
C GLN A 196 -10.25 16.15 5.42
N HIS A 197 -9.45 17.22 5.44
CA HIS A 197 -9.53 18.29 4.44
C HIS A 197 -9.13 17.82 3.02
N ASN A 198 -8.28 16.80 2.91
CA ASN A 198 -7.78 16.29 1.64
C ASN A 198 -8.63 15.16 1.06
N GLU A 199 -9.60 14.65 1.81
CA GLU A 199 -10.45 13.52 1.43
C GLU A 199 -11.81 14.00 0.87
N PRO A 200 -12.41 13.22 -0.06
CA PRO A 200 -13.72 13.54 -0.61
C PRO A 200 -14.78 13.52 0.49
N GLU A 201 -15.84 14.31 0.31
CA GLU A 201 -16.82 14.62 1.35
C GLU A 201 -17.52 13.39 1.94
N CYS A 202 -17.65 12.30 1.16
CA CYS A 202 -18.24 11.04 1.60
C CYS A 202 -17.39 10.26 2.63
N ASP A 203 -16.07 10.46 2.62
CA ASP A 203 -15.15 9.69 3.47
C ASP A 203 -14.80 10.46 4.74
N LYS A 204 -15.26 11.72 4.87
CA LYS A 204 -14.90 12.62 5.97
C LYS A 204 -15.41 12.16 7.33
N GLU A 205 -16.56 11.50 7.39
CA GLU A 205 -17.13 10.97 8.64
C GLU A 205 -16.24 9.87 9.24
N ASP A 206 -15.51 9.14 8.39
CA ASP A 206 -14.57 8.14 8.87
C ASP A 206 -13.38 8.78 9.59
N TRP A 207 -13.09 10.07 9.35
CA TRP A 207 -11.90 10.78 9.86
C TRP A 207 -12.08 11.47 11.21
N GLU A 208 -13.18 11.22 11.93
CA GLU A 208 -13.38 11.79 13.26
C GLU A 208 -12.45 11.14 14.32
N TRP A 209 -11.78 11.97 15.12
CA TRP A 209 -11.02 11.50 16.28
C TRP A 209 -11.99 11.13 17.41
N PRO A 210 -11.86 9.95 18.04
CA PRO A 210 -12.79 9.55 19.09
C PRO A 210 -12.74 10.52 20.27
N LYS A 211 -13.92 10.91 20.78
CA LYS A 211 -14.04 11.84 21.92
C LYS A 211 -13.56 11.23 23.24
N ASP A 212 -13.50 9.90 23.29
CA ASP A 212 -13.14 9.11 24.47
C ASP A 212 -11.68 8.60 24.41
N SER A 213 -10.87 9.09 23.46
CA SER A 213 -9.44 8.78 23.33
C SER A 213 -8.60 9.45 24.42
#